data_AF-A0A256ZDZ3-F1
#
_entry.id   AF-A0A256ZDZ3-F1
#
_cell.length_a   1.000
_cell.length_b   1.000
_cell.length_c   1.000
_cell.angle_alpha   90.00
_cell.angle_beta   90.00
_cell.angle_gamma   90.00
#
_symmetry.space_group_name_H-M   'P 1'
#
loop_
_entity.id
_entity.type
_entity.pdbx_description
1 polymer ?
#
loop_
_entity_poly.entity_id
_entity_poly.type
_entity_poly.pdbx_seq_one_letter_code
_entity_poly.pdbx_strand_id
1 'polypeptide(L)'
;MGIDLHRIVSYTLAPRRGIKPIINEAHTVKTLILLYTKGPLGRQALSKILGVGESSVRTLIRRLKELGLVDVSKAGGAYLTNTGEAIVKRLLEKIVPPKVIDISDLNYLKLSRKAAKRLL
;
A
#
# COMPACT_ATOMS: atom_id res chain seq x y z
N MET A 1 20.86 -6.47 10.83
CA MET A 1 19.57 -5.86 11.24
C MET A 1 18.65 -5.79 10.02
N GLY A 2 17.70 -6.72 9.91
CA GLY A 2 16.72 -6.72 8.82
C GLY A 2 15.79 -5.49 8.88
N ILE A 3 15.38 -4.98 7.72
CA ILE A 3 14.27 -4.03 7.65
C ILE A 3 12.97 -4.78 8.01
N ASP A 4 12.23 -4.26 8.99
CA ASP A 4 10.89 -4.72 9.37
C ASP A 4 9.81 -3.70 9.00
N LEU A 5 8.54 -4.11 9.10
CA LEU A 5 7.40 -3.28 8.71
C LEU A 5 7.31 -1.98 9.52
N HIS A 6 7.59 -2.04 10.83
CA HIS A 6 7.55 -0.87 11.70
C HIS A 6 8.56 0.17 11.20
N ARG A 7 9.81 -0.23 10.96
CA ARG A 7 10.85 0.68 10.43
C ARG A 7 10.47 1.29 9.09
N ILE A 8 9.87 0.52 8.18
CA ILE A 8 9.43 1.02 6.86
C ILE A 8 8.40 2.13 7.06
N VAL A 9 7.35 1.84 7.83
CA VAL A 9 6.25 2.77 8.07
C VAL A 9 6.73 4.02 8.83
N SER A 10 7.52 3.85 9.89
CA SER A 10 8.07 4.99 10.64
C SER A 10 8.91 5.89 9.73
N TYR A 11 9.71 5.31 8.83
CA TYR A 11 10.54 6.08 7.90
C TYR A 11 9.72 6.80 6.83
N THR A 12 8.71 6.13 6.24
CA THR A 12 7.86 6.78 5.23
C THR A 12 7.01 7.91 5.82
N LEU A 13 6.65 7.83 7.09
CA LEU A 13 5.82 8.84 7.77
C LEU A 13 6.60 9.91 8.54
N ALA A 14 7.91 9.74 8.73
CA ALA A 14 8.75 10.67 9.49
C ALA A 14 8.61 12.13 9.00
N PRO A 15 8.38 13.11 9.89
CA PRO A 15 8.41 14.52 9.49
C PRO A 15 9.76 14.88 8.88
N ARG A 16 9.76 15.69 7.82
CA ARG A 16 10.98 16.29 7.27
C ARG A 16 10.85 17.79 7.32
N ARG A 17 11.84 18.47 7.91
CA ARG A 17 11.81 19.93 8.15
C ARG A 17 10.55 20.37 8.91
N GLY A 18 10.14 19.59 9.91
CA GLY A 18 8.93 19.85 10.71
C GLY A 18 7.59 19.52 10.02
N ILE A 19 7.58 19.19 8.73
CA ILE A 19 6.34 18.93 7.98
C ILE A 19 6.09 17.42 7.92
N LYS A 20 4.92 16.99 8.42
CA LYS A 20 4.43 15.61 8.29
C LYS A 20 3.92 15.39 6.85
N PRO A 21 4.32 14.30 6.18
CA PRO A 21 3.84 14.02 4.84
C PRO A 21 2.35 13.65 4.87
N ILE A 22 1.60 14.03 3.82
CA ILE A 22 0.15 13.75 3.67
C ILE A 22 -0.03 12.32 3.14
N ILE A 23 0.41 11.35 3.95
CA ILE A 23 0.29 9.90 3.75
C ILE A 23 0.17 9.22 5.12
N ASN A 24 -0.34 7.99 5.14
CA ASN A 24 -0.47 7.17 6.36
C ASN A 24 0.15 5.77 6.15
N GLU A 25 0.07 4.94 7.18
CA GLU A 25 0.58 3.58 7.23
C GLU A 25 0.01 2.73 6.09
N ALA A 26 -1.32 2.85 5.88
CA ALA A 26 -2.04 2.11 4.83
C ALA A 26 -1.53 2.47 3.43
N HIS A 27 -1.22 3.74 3.14
CA HIS A 27 -0.64 4.11 1.84
C HIS A 27 0.71 3.43 1.61
N THR A 28 1.53 3.34 2.65
CA THR A 28 2.85 2.69 2.57
C THR A 28 2.72 1.21 2.25
N VAL A 29 1.89 0.50 3.04
CA VAL A 29 1.67 -0.94 2.88
C VAL A 29 1.00 -1.25 1.55
N LYS A 30 -0.08 -0.53 1.22
CA LYS A 30 -0.85 -0.72 0.00
C LYS A 30 -0.01 -0.45 -1.25
N THR A 31 0.90 0.53 -1.23
CA THR A 31 1.82 0.77 -2.35
C THR A 31 2.71 -0.44 -2.60
N LEU A 32 3.34 -1.00 -1.57
CA LEU A 32 4.20 -2.18 -1.71
C LEU A 32 3.43 -3.38 -2.25
N ILE A 33 2.23 -3.64 -1.73
CA ILE A 33 1.36 -4.74 -2.20
C ILE A 33 0.91 -4.51 -3.66
N LEU A 34 0.56 -3.27 -4.03
CA LEU A 34 0.15 -2.95 -5.40
C LEU A 34 1.29 -3.19 -6.39
N LEU A 35 2.51 -2.77 -6.06
CA LEU A 35 3.67 -2.97 -6.93
C LEU A 35 4.04 -4.46 -7.05
N TYR A 36 3.82 -5.25 -6.00
CA TYR A 36 3.99 -6.71 -6.03
C TYR A 36 2.95 -7.41 -6.90
N THR A 37 1.68 -7.03 -6.77
CA THR A 37 0.54 -7.74 -7.39
C THR A 37 0.20 -7.27 -8.80
N LYS A 38 0.44 -5.99 -9.10
CA LYS A 38 0.12 -5.37 -10.41
C LYS A 38 1.35 -5.06 -11.25
N GLY A 39 2.55 -5.23 -10.70
CA GLY A 39 3.79 -4.83 -11.35
C GLY A 39 4.04 -3.31 -11.31
N PRO A 40 4.88 -2.79 -12.21
CA PRO A 40 5.24 -1.38 -12.24
C PRO A 40 4.04 -0.45 -12.42
N LEU A 41 3.95 0.63 -11.63
CA LEU A 41 2.86 1.61 -11.69
C LEU A 41 3.37 3.06 -11.74
N GLY A 42 2.77 3.86 -12.62
CA GLY A 42 2.98 5.30 -12.69
C GLY A 42 2.38 6.07 -11.50
N ARG A 43 2.87 7.30 -11.28
CA ARG A 43 2.40 8.16 -10.18
C ARG A 43 0.90 8.47 -10.25
N GLN A 44 0.38 8.72 -11.44
CA GLN A 44 -1.04 9.03 -11.66
C GLN A 44 -1.93 7.84 -11.27
N ALA A 45 -1.54 6.62 -11.67
CA ALA A 45 -2.26 5.40 -11.31
C ALA A 45 -2.23 5.16 -9.79
N LEU A 46 -1.06 5.28 -9.16
CA LEU A 46 -0.92 5.16 -7.71
C LEU A 46 -1.75 6.23 -6.97
N SER A 47 -1.72 7.49 -7.43
CA SER A 47 -2.52 8.60 -6.89
C SER A 47 -4.00 8.26 -6.86
N LYS A 48 -4.54 7.80 -8.01
CA LYS A 48 -5.95 7.40 -8.14
C LYS A 48 -6.32 6.23 -7.22
N ILE A 49 -5.46 5.20 -7.12
CA ILE A 49 -5.75 3.99 -6.32
C ILE A 49 -5.61 4.26 -4.80
N LEU A 50 -4.68 5.14 -4.42
CA LEU A 50 -4.39 5.47 -3.02
C LEU A 50 -5.27 6.62 -2.49
N GLY A 51 -5.89 7.41 -3.37
CA GLY A 51 -6.74 8.54 -2.97
C GLY A 51 -5.93 9.72 -2.39
N VAL A 52 -4.68 9.88 -2.80
CA VAL A 52 -3.79 10.97 -2.38
C VAL A 52 -3.18 11.68 -3.58
N GLY A 53 -2.87 12.96 -3.44
CA GLY A 53 -2.29 13.75 -4.53
C GLY A 53 -0.95 13.21 -5.04
N GLU A 54 -0.59 13.54 -6.28
CA GLU A 54 0.65 13.06 -6.91
C GLU A 54 1.93 13.49 -6.15
N SER A 55 1.91 14.63 -5.46
CA SER A 55 3.00 15.09 -4.60
C SER A 55 3.23 14.17 -3.39
N SER A 56 2.15 13.67 -2.78
CA SER A 56 2.19 12.64 -1.73
C SER A 56 2.74 11.32 -2.27
N VAL A 57 2.27 10.89 -3.44
CA VAL A 57 2.78 9.68 -4.10
C VAL A 57 4.27 9.80 -4.44
N ARG A 58 4.70 10.94 -5.00
CA ARG A 58 6.12 11.22 -5.26
C ARG A 58 6.95 11.14 -3.99
N THR A 59 6.43 11.69 -2.89
CA THR A 59 7.09 11.62 -1.58
C THR A 59 7.20 10.19 -1.08
N LEU A 60 6.12 9.41 -1.18
CA LEU A 60 6.08 8.01 -0.77
C LEU A 60 7.07 7.15 -1.58
N ILE A 61 7.03 7.23 -2.91
CA ILE A 61 7.95 6.49 -3.80
C ILE A 61 9.40 6.86 -3.48
N ARG A 62 9.71 8.15 -3.32
CA ARG A 62 11.06 8.60 -2.97
C ARG A 62 11.54 7.97 -1.67
N ARG A 63 10.71 7.96 -0.63
CA ARG A 63 11.09 7.42 0.69
C ARG A 63 11.26 5.89 0.66
N LEU A 64 10.42 5.19 -0.10
CA LEU A 64 10.59 3.74 -0.33
C LEU A 64 11.85 3.44 -1.14
N LYS A 65 12.23 4.31 -2.08
CA LYS A 65 13.49 4.23 -2.82
C LYS A 65 14.71 4.50 -1.95
N GLU A 66 14.65 5.45 -1.03
CA GLU A 66 15.69 5.70 -0.02
C GLU A 66 15.91 4.49 0.91
N LEU A 67 14.88 3.67 1.13
CA LEU A 67 14.97 2.38 1.83
C LEU A 67 15.43 1.21 0.93
N GLY A 68 15.66 1.46 -0.36
CA GLY A 68 16.05 0.43 -1.34
C GLY A 68 14.95 -0.58 -1.66
N LEU A 69 13.67 -0.29 -1.36
CA LEU A 69 12.55 -1.20 -1.58
C LEU A 69 11.87 -1.01 -2.95
N VAL A 70 11.99 0.19 -3.51
CA VAL A 70 11.35 0.58 -4.77
C VAL A 70 12.37 1.30 -5.64
N ASP A 71 12.28 1.09 -6.95
CA ASP A 71 12.95 1.95 -7.93
C ASP A 71 11.96 2.42 -9.00
N VAL A 72 12.38 3.31 -9.90
CA VAL A 72 11.52 3.93 -10.92
C VAL A 72 12.17 3.78 -12.28
N SER A 73 11.44 3.18 -13.21
CA SER A 73 11.84 3.10 -14.62
C SER A 73 11.31 4.32 -15.39
N LYS A 74 11.99 4.70 -16.48
CA LYS A 74 11.55 5.81 -17.34
C LYS A 74 10.20 5.55 -18.01
N ALA A 75 9.88 4.29 -18.33
CA ALA A 75 8.69 3.91 -19.11
C ALA A 75 7.57 3.24 -18.29
N GLY A 76 7.90 2.52 -17.20
CA GLY A 76 6.94 1.69 -16.45
C GLY A 76 6.52 2.23 -15.08
N GLY A 77 7.12 3.34 -14.62
CA GLY A 77 6.84 3.89 -13.29
C GLY A 77 7.60 3.17 -12.17
N ALA A 78 7.07 3.24 -10.95
CA ALA A 78 7.68 2.66 -9.76
C ALA A 78 7.49 1.14 -9.74
N TYR A 79 8.51 0.39 -9.31
CA TYR A 79 8.51 -1.07 -9.22
C TYR A 79 9.31 -1.53 -7.99
N LEU A 80 9.07 -2.75 -7.51
CA LEU A 80 9.82 -3.29 -6.37
C LEU A 80 11.23 -3.70 -6.79
N THR A 81 12.19 -3.47 -5.90
CA THR A 81 13.51 -4.13 -5.98
C THR A 81 13.39 -5.57 -5.45
N ASN A 82 14.43 -6.39 -5.65
CA ASN A 82 14.51 -7.73 -5.04
C ASN A 82 14.30 -7.68 -3.51
N THR A 83 14.85 -6.66 -2.84
CA THR A 83 14.66 -6.44 -1.40
C THR A 83 13.20 -6.08 -1.07
N GLY A 84 12.57 -5.24 -1.89
CA GLY A 84 11.16 -4.89 -1.77
C GLY A 84 10.24 -6.11 -1.92
N GLU A 85 10.48 -6.95 -2.91
CA GLU A 85 9.73 -8.19 -3.11
C GLU A 85 9.84 -9.15 -1.93
N ALA A 86 11.07 -9.37 -1.42
CA ALA A 86 11.29 -10.22 -0.25
C ALA A 86 10.54 -9.71 0.99
N ILE A 87 10.45 -8.39 1.18
CA ILE A 87 9.67 -7.77 2.24
C ILE A 87 8.18 -8.03 2.07
N VAL A 88 7.64 -7.83 0.87
CA VAL A 88 6.21 -8.03 0.61
C VAL A 88 5.82 -9.50 0.76
N LYS A 89 6.65 -10.45 0.31
CA LYS A 89 6.43 -11.89 0.52
C LYS A 89 6.28 -12.22 2.02
N ARG A 90 7.23 -11.79 2.84
CA ARG A 90 7.16 -11.97 4.31
C ARG A 90 5.97 -11.28 4.96
N LEU A 91 5.53 -10.16 4.39
CA LEU A 91 4.33 -9.46 4.85
C LEU A 91 3.07 -10.27 4.54
N LEU A 92 2.95 -10.79 3.31
CA LEU A 92 1.81 -11.58 2.86
C LEU A 92 1.73 -12.95 3.53
N GLU A 93 2.86 -13.54 3.95
CA GLU A 93 2.86 -14.75 4.79
C GLU A 93 2.18 -14.53 6.15
N LYS A 94 2.21 -13.30 6.68
CA LYS A 94 1.64 -12.94 7.98
C LYS A 94 0.25 -12.33 7.90
N ILE A 95 -0.18 -11.93 6.71
CA ILE A 95 -1.49 -11.33 6.47
C ILE A 95 -2.35 -12.39 5.81
N VAL A 96 -3.46 -12.77 6.44
CA VAL A 96 -4.50 -13.54 5.75
C VAL A 96 -5.10 -12.60 4.69
N PRO A 97 -4.94 -12.87 3.39
CA PRO A 97 -5.53 -12.03 2.37
C PRO A 97 -7.05 -11.98 2.61
N PRO A 98 -7.70 -10.81 2.53
CA PRO A 98 -9.14 -10.74 2.70
C PRO A 98 -9.78 -11.68 1.68
N LYS A 99 -10.46 -12.71 2.18
CA LYS A 99 -11.20 -13.65 1.34
C LYS A 99 -12.29 -12.83 0.68
N VAL A 100 -12.31 -12.81 -0.66
CA VAL A 100 -13.44 -12.23 -1.39
C VAL A 100 -14.64 -13.10 -1.03
N ILE A 101 -15.54 -12.52 -0.24
CA ILE A 101 -16.81 -13.16 0.10
C ILE A 101 -17.75 -12.80 -1.04
N ASP A 102 -18.28 -13.80 -1.74
CA ASP A 102 -19.38 -13.55 -2.65
C ASP A 102 -20.58 -13.09 -1.80
N ILE A 103 -21.15 -11.93 -2.13
CA ILE A 103 -22.32 -11.41 -1.42
C ILE A 103 -23.48 -12.43 -1.50
N SER A 104 -23.49 -13.26 -2.54
CA SER A 104 -24.39 -14.40 -2.71
C SER A 104 -24.30 -15.41 -1.56
N ASP A 105 -23.11 -15.62 -1.00
CA ASP A 105 -22.87 -16.50 0.16
C ASP A 105 -23.49 -15.94 1.46
N LEU A 106 -23.71 -14.62 1.52
CA LEU A 106 -24.29 -13.93 2.68
C LEU A 106 -25.84 -13.90 2.64
N ASN A 107 -26.47 -14.36 1.56
CA ASN A 107 -27.93 -14.35 1.41
C ASN A 107 -28.65 -15.23 2.44
N TYR A 108 -27.97 -16.21 3.03
CA TYR A 108 -28.54 -17.09 4.06
C TYR A 108 -28.70 -16.42 5.44
N LEU A 109 -28.01 -15.30 5.69
CA LEU A 109 -28.06 -14.59 6.96
C LEU A 109 -29.04 -13.40 6.86
N LYS A 110 -30.34 -13.68 6.97
CA LYS A 110 -31.42 -12.66 6.90
C LYS A 110 -31.24 -11.45 7.85
N LEU A 111 -30.41 -11.56 8.89
CA LEU A 111 -30.12 -10.50 9.85
C LEU A 111 -29.12 -9.44 9.36
N SER A 112 -28.30 -9.72 8.33
CA SER A 112 -27.21 -8.82 7.89
C SER A 112 -27.68 -7.62 7.05
N ARG A 113 -28.84 -7.71 6.39
CA ARG A 113 -29.37 -6.64 5.53
C ARG A 113 -29.64 -5.33 6.29
N LYS A 114 -30.04 -5.39 7.56
CA LYS A 114 -30.38 -4.20 8.35
C LYS A 114 -29.14 -3.53 8.96
N ALA A 115 -28.09 -4.30 9.23
CA ALA A 115 -26.82 -3.78 9.75
C ALA A 115 -26.00 -3.07 8.66
N ALA A 116 -25.95 -3.64 7.44
CA ALA A 116 -25.23 -3.04 6.31
C ALA A 116 -25.85 -1.71 5.84
N LYS A 117 -27.18 -1.55 5.96
CA LYS A 117 -27.89 -0.34 5.53
C LYS A 117 -27.69 0.88 6.44
N ARG A 118 -27.01 0.72 7.59
CA ARG A 118 -26.77 1.80 8.57
C ARG A 118 -25.33 2.33 8.54
N LEU A 119 -24.48 1.77 7.65
CA LEU A 119 -23.06 2.11 7.52
C LEU A 119 -22.69 2.71 6.15
N LEU A 120 -23.70 3.02 5.33
CA LEU A 120 -23.59 3.84 4.12
C LEU A 120 -24.43 5.12 4.33
#